data_AF-A0A3M1YMC9-F1
#
_entry.id   AF-A0A3M1YMC9-F1
#
_cell.length_a   1.000
_cell.length_b   1.000
_cell.length_c   1.000
_cell.angle_alpha   90.00
_cell.angle_beta   90.00
_cell.angle_gamma   90.00
#
_symmetry.space_group_name_H-M   'P 1'
#
loop_
_entity.id
_entity.type
_entity.pdbx_description
1 polymer ?
#
loop_
_entity_poly.entity_id
_entity_poly.type
_entity_poly.pdbx_seq_one_letter_code
_entity_poly.pdbx_strand_id
1 'polypeptide(L)'
;MNQLNQLKKKPVNSSSSKDRKTKVWIQILNGSFFTKDMFFKNINFILYLTFLLLLYIANGYLAEDNVRDIAKLEKEVNELHAEYITTKSELMYTSKYSEVVRMVNEKNLGLIETHRPPLKIEENMQVVQNYKSETE
;
A
#
# COMPACT_ATOMS: atom_id res chain seq x y z
N MET A 1 -74.88 -37.57 -7.87
CA MET A 1 -74.34 -36.25 -8.25
C MET A 1 -74.26 -35.37 -7.01
N ASN A 2 -73.32 -34.42 -6.98
CA ASN A 2 -72.94 -33.50 -5.89
C ASN A 2 -71.91 -33.98 -4.86
N GLN A 3 -70.67 -34.07 -5.32
CA GLN A 3 -69.45 -34.07 -4.49
C GLN A 3 -68.54 -32.86 -4.81
N LEU A 4 -69.07 -31.65 -5.03
CA LEU A 4 -68.27 -30.50 -5.49
C LEU A 4 -68.33 -29.26 -4.59
N ASN A 5 -68.39 -29.41 -3.27
CA ASN A 5 -68.27 -28.22 -2.40
C ASN A 5 -67.38 -28.38 -1.16
N GLN A 6 -66.27 -29.10 -1.30
CA GLN A 6 -65.29 -29.29 -0.21
C GLN A 6 -63.90 -28.66 -0.49
N LEU A 7 -63.83 -27.63 -1.34
CA LEU A 7 -62.57 -26.89 -1.54
C LEU A 7 -62.61 -25.49 -0.92
N LYS A 8 -63.12 -25.36 0.32
CA LYS A 8 -62.80 -24.20 1.16
C LYS A 8 -61.45 -24.46 1.84
N LYS A 9 -60.36 -24.10 1.15
CA LYS A 9 -58.99 -24.10 1.69
C LYS A 9 -58.96 -23.30 2.99
N LYS A 10 -58.76 -24.00 4.11
CA LYS A 10 -58.34 -23.44 5.39
C LYS A 10 -56.92 -22.86 5.19
N PRO A 11 -56.65 -21.59 5.56
CA PRO A 11 -55.32 -21.03 5.35
C PRO A 11 -54.29 -21.81 6.18
N VAL A 12 -53.23 -22.24 5.50
CA VAL A 12 -52.07 -22.89 6.07
C VAL A 12 -51.31 -21.85 6.90
N ASN A 13 -51.47 -21.93 8.21
CA ASN A 13 -50.76 -21.10 9.17
C ASN A 13 -49.35 -21.67 9.39
N SER A 14 -48.38 -21.26 8.56
CA SER A 14 -46.95 -21.59 8.77
C SER A 14 -46.02 -20.37 8.80
N SER A 15 -46.54 -19.14 8.86
CA SER A 15 -45.72 -17.90 8.85
C SER A 15 -45.43 -17.28 10.23
N SER A 16 -45.84 -17.90 11.34
CA SER A 16 -45.89 -17.27 12.67
C SER A 16 -44.54 -16.83 13.27
N SER A 17 -43.42 -17.29 12.74
CA SER A 17 -42.08 -16.84 13.14
C SER A 17 -41.58 -15.64 12.33
N LYS A 18 -41.88 -15.60 11.02
CA LYS A 18 -41.52 -14.51 10.12
C LYS A 18 -42.32 -13.27 10.49
N ASP A 19 -43.62 -13.43 10.72
CA ASP A 19 -44.55 -12.36 11.12
C ASP A 19 -44.16 -11.71 12.46
N ARG A 20 -43.55 -12.45 13.39
CA ARG A 20 -43.04 -11.88 14.64
C ARG A 20 -41.78 -11.05 14.41
N LYS A 21 -40.84 -11.52 13.59
CA LYS A 21 -39.62 -10.75 13.26
C LYS A 21 -39.98 -9.46 12.53
N THR A 22 -40.84 -9.51 11.50
CA THR A 22 -41.30 -8.29 10.81
C THR A 22 -42.07 -7.37 11.73
N LYS A 23 -42.95 -7.88 12.62
CA LYS A 23 -43.64 -7.03 13.60
C LYS A 23 -42.67 -6.33 14.56
N VAL A 24 -41.59 -7.00 14.99
CA VAL A 24 -40.55 -6.39 15.82
C VAL A 24 -39.79 -5.31 15.05
N TRP A 25 -39.38 -5.57 13.80
CA TRP A 25 -38.75 -4.55 12.95
C TRP A 25 -39.66 -3.33 12.72
N ILE A 26 -40.95 -3.56 12.44
CA ILE A 26 -41.95 -2.50 12.26
C ILE A 26 -42.14 -1.69 13.56
N GLN A 27 -42.12 -2.34 14.74
CA GLN A 27 -42.20 -1.63 16.02
C GLN A 27 -40.97 -0.77 16.30
N ILE A 28 -39.78 -1.21 15.87
CA ILE A 28 -38.54 -0.42 15.98
C ILE A 28 -38.60 0.79 15.05
N LEU A 29 -39.03 0.60 13.80
CA LEU A 29 -39.16 1.68 12.80
C LEU A 29 -40.25 2.69 13.15
N ASN A 30 -41.38 2.24 13.72
CA ASN A 30 -42.50 3.11 14.12
C ASN A 30 -42.21 3.87 15.43
N GLY A 31 -41.01 3.76 16.00
CA GLY A 31 -40.60 4.53 17.17
C GLY A 31 -41.15 4.05 18.52
N SER A 32 -42.03 3.04 18.53
CA SER A 32 -42.66 2.54 19.77
C SER A 32 -41.67 1.84 20.71
N PHE A 33 -40.47 1.52 20.23
CA PHE A 33 -39.37 1.04 21.06
C PHE A 33 -38.69 2.17 21.87
N PHE A 34 -38.63 3.38 21.32
CA PHE A 34 -38.00 4.54 21.96
C PHE A 34 -38.87 5.13 23.08
N THR A 35 -40.20 4.99 22.96
CA THR A 35 -41.16 5.44 23.99
C THR A 35 -41.35 4.48 25.16
N LYS A 36 -40.66 3.33 25.18
CA LYS A 36 -40.72 2.41 26.32
C LYS A 36 -40.01 3.01 27.54
N ASP A 37 -40.59 2.87 28.72
CA ASP A 37 -39.99 3.33 29.99
C ASP A 37 -38.58 2.77 30.22
N MET A 38 -38.31 1.56 29.72
CA MET A 38 -36.97 0.95 29.79
C MET A 38 -35.90 1.69 28.97
N PHE A 39 -36.28 2.37 27.89
CA PHE A 39 -35.36 3.16 27.07
C PHE A 39 -34.94 4.43 27.82
N PHE A 40 -35.92 5.17 28.36
CA PHE A 40 -35.66 6.36 29.17
C PHE A 40 -34.87 6.04 30.45
N LYS A 41 -35.14 4.89 31.09
CA LYS A 41 -34.38 4.42 32.26
C LYS A 41 -32.89 4.21 31.98
N ASN A 42 -32.50 3.92 30.73
CA ASN A 42 -31.13 3.62 30.34
C ASN A 42 -30.55 4.65 29.37
N ILE A 43 -31.08 5.87 29.33
CA ILE A 43 -30.70 6.90 28.34
C ILE A 43 -29.19 7.18 28.28
N ASN A 44 -28.50 7.13 29.42
CA ASN A 44 -27.04 7.30 29.50
C ASN A 44 -26.28 6.23 28.69
N PHE A 45 -26.76 4.98 28.70
CA PHE A 45 -26.16 3.89 27.93
C PHE A 45 -26.41 4.05 26.42
N ILE A 46 -27.60 4.48 26.04
CA ILE A 46 -27.91 4.74 24.62
C ILE A 46 -27.09 5.90 24.10
N LEU A 47 -26.95 6.98 24.87
CA LEU A 47 -26.08 8.11 24.52
C LEU A 47 -24.64 7.65 24.33
N TYR A 48 -24.14 6.77 25.20
CA TYR A 48 -22.81 6.17 25.05
C TYR A 48 -22.67 5.40 23.74
N LEU A 49 -23.67 4.58 23.36
CA LEU A 49 -23.64 3.86 22.08
C LEU A 49 -23.70 4.80 20.88
N THR A 50 -24.54 5.84 20.93
CA THR A 50 -24.61 6.86 19.86
C THR A 50 -23.28 7.61 19.74
N PHE A 51 -22.66 7.96 20.86
CA PHE A 51 -21.33 8.58 20.86
C PHE A 51 -20.28 7.66 20.23
N LEU A 52 -20.28 6.37 20.59
CA LEU A 52 -19.37 5.38 20.03
C LEU A 52 -19.60 5.18 18.52
N LEU A 53 -20.87 5.19 18.08
CA LEU A 53 -21.23 5.13 16.67
C LEU A 53 -20.71 6.35 15.90
N LEU A 54 -20.82 7.55 16.47
CA LEU A 54 -20.30 8.77 15.86
C LEU A 54 -18.77 8.71 15.74
N LEU A 55 -18.09 8.27 16.81
CA LEU A 55 -16.64 8.04 16.81
C LEU A 55 -16.25 7.03 15.73
N TYR A 56 -17.00 5.93 15.60
CA TYR A 56 -16.76 4.92 14.57
C TYR A 56 -16.85 5.50 13.15
N ILE A 57 -17.90 6.26 12.86
CA ILE A 57 -18.06 6.91 11.55
C ILE A 57 -16.91 7.90 11.30
N ALA A 58 -16.56 8.72 12.30
CA ALA A 58 -15.45 9.66 12.21
C ALA A 58 -14.10 8.95 11.94
N ASN A 59 -13.87 7.81 12.60
CA ASN A 59 -12.66 7.01 12.37
C ASN A 59 -12.64 6.41 10.95
N GLY A 60 -13.79 5.99 10.43
CA GLY A 60 -13.92 5.53 9.05
C GLY A 60 -13.50 6.58 8.02
N TYR A 61 -13.95 7.83 8.19
CA TYR A 61 -13.54 8.93 7.30
C TYR A 61 -12.04 9.21 7.36
N LEU A 62 -11.44 9.19 8.57
CA LEU A 62 -9.99 9.37 8.72
C LEU A 62 -9.20 8.24 8.05
N ALA A 63 -9.69 7.00 8.12
CA ALA A 63 -9.05 5.87 7.46
C ALA A 63 -9.07 6.02 5.93
N GLU A 64 -10.19 6.48 5.37
CA GLU A 64 -10.33 6.71 3.93
C GLU A 64 -9.35 7.79 3.43
N ASP A 65 -9.24 8.91 4.15
CA ASP A 65 -8.30 9.98 3.82
C ASP A 65 -6.84 9.51 3.91
N ASN A 66 -6.49 8.79 4.99
CA ASN A 66 -5.15 8.25 5.17
C ASN A 66 -4.78 7.26 4.05
N VAL A 67 -5.69 6.37 3.65
CA VAL A 67 -5.43 5.41 2.56
C VAL A 67 -5.15 6.14 1.25
N ARG A 68 -5.93 7.19 0.95
CA ARG A 68 -5.71 8.01 -0.24
C ARG A 68 -4.36 8.71 -0.22
N ASP A 69 -3.95 9.23 0.92
CA ASP A 69 -2.67 9.92 1.05
C ASP A 69 -1.49 8.95 0.99
N ILE A 70 -1.60 7.77 1.61
CA ILE A 70 -0.60 6.69 1.46
C ILE A 70 -0.38 6.36 -0.01
N ALA A 71 -1.46 6.20 -0.79
CA ALA A 71 -1.35 5.90 -2.22
C ALA A 71 -0.65 7.01 -3.02
N LYS A 72 -0.89 8.30 -2.68
CA LYS A 72 -0.17 9.42 -3.31
C LYS A 72 1.30 9.43 -2.94
N LEU A 73 1.62 9.27 -1.66
CA LEU A 73 3.00 9.25 -1.18
C LEU A 73 3.78 8.09 -1.80
N GLU A 74 3.17 6.91 -1.91
CA GLU A 74 3.79 5.75 -2.55
C GLU A 74 4.10 6.02 -4.04
N LYS A 75 3.20 6.71 -4.74
CA LYS A 75 3.45 7.15 -6.13
C LYS A 75 4.62 8.11 -6.21
N GLU A 76 4.66 9.12 -5.33
CA GLU A 76 5.74 10.11 -5.28
C GLU A 76 7.09 9.46 -4.99
N VAL A 77 7.16 8.53 -4.02
CA VAL A 77 8.37 7.77 -3.71
C VAL A 77 8.84 6.96 -4.92
N ASN A 78 7.92 6.30 -5.63
CA ASN A 78 8.26 5.53 -6.83
C ASN A 78 8.78 6.41 -7.96
N GLU A 79 8.16 7.59 -8.18
CA GLU A 79 8.63 8.57 -9.17
C GLU A 79 10.04 9.07 -8.83
N LEU A 80 10.26 9.45 -7.57
CA LEU A 80 11.56 9.93 -7.09
C LEU A 80 12.64 8.84 -7.18
N HIS A 81 12.27 7.58 -6.93
CA HIS A 81 13.17 6.44 -7.08
C HIS A 81 13.55 6.20 -8.55
N ALA A 82 12.61 6.32 -9.47
CA ALA A 82 12.87 6.21 -10.91
C ALA A 82 13.81 7.32 -11.40
N GLU A 83 13.62 8.55 -10.93
CA GLU A 83 14.50 9.68 -11.23
C GLU A 83 15.91 9.47 -10.65
N TYR A 84 16.01 8.97 -9.42
CA TYR A 84 17.29 8.61 -8.80
C TYR A 84 18.03 7.54 -9.61
N ILE A 85 17.35 6.45 -10.02
CA ILE A 85 17.97 5.39 -10.82
C ILE A 85 18.46 5.96 -12.16
N THR A 86 17.65 6.78 -12.82
CA THR A 86 18.00 7.37 -14.12
C THR A 86 19.24 8.26 -14.00
N THR A 87 19.23 9.20 -13.05
CA THR A 87 20.35 10.14 -12.81
C THR A 87 21.63 9.42 -12.40
N LYS A 88 21.51 8.42 -11.51
CA LYS A 88 22.64 7.58 -11.11
C LYS A 88 23.19 6.77 -12.28
N SER A 89 22.33 6.24 -13.14
CA SER A 89 22.74 5.49 -14.32
C SER A 89 23.54 6.35 -15.29
N GLU A 90 23.12 7.61 -15.51
CA GLU A 90 23.86 8.57 -16.33
C GLU A 90 25.25 8.86 -15.76
N LEU A 91 25.34 9.05 -14.44
CA LEU A 91 26.63 9.22 -13.77
C LEU A 91 27.50 7.95 -13.88
N MET A 92 26.92 6.76 -13.70
CA MET A 92 27.66 5.51 -13.83
C MET A 92 28.13 5.28 -15.28
N TYR A 93 27.33 5.65 -16.26
CA TYR A 93 27.70 5.56 -17.68
C TYR A 93 28.87 6.49 -18.00
N THR A 94 28.79 7.76 -17.59
CA THR A 94 29.88 8.74 -17.80
C THR A 94 31.14 8.41 -17.01
N SER A 95 30.99 7.85 -15.81
CA SER A 95 32.12 7.40 -14.96
C SER A 95 32.65 6.02 -15.40
N LYS A 96 32.01 5.36 -16.36
CA LYS A 96 32.45 4.04 -16.84
C LYS A 96 33.80 4.18 -17.49
N TYR A 97 34.73 3.34 -17.06
CA TYR A 97 36.12 3.35 -17.54
C TYR A 97 36.25 3.34 -19.07
N SER A 98 35.44 2.52 -19.77
CA SER A 98 35.43 2.50 -21.24
C SER A 98 35.00 3.83 -21.88
N GLU A 99 34.04 4.52 -21.25
CA GLU A 99 33.58 5.84 -21.72
C GLU A 99 34.61 6.93 -21.42
N VAL A 100 35.28 6.86 -20.27
CA VAL A 100 36.40 7.76 -19.93
C VAL A 100 37.55 7.59 -20.94
N VAL A 101 37.96 6.36 -21.24
CA VAL A 101 38.99 6.08 -22.26
C VAL A 101 38.56 6.61 -23.63
N ARG A 102 37.30 6.41 -24.03
CA ARG A 102 36.75 6.95 -25.28
C ARG A 102 36.82 8.48 -25.32
N MET A 103 36.33 9.16 -24.27
CA MET A 103 36.35 10.62 -24.17
C MET A 103 37.78 11.18 -24.16
N VAL A 104 38.73 10.49 -23.53
CA VAL A 104 40.15 10.86 -23.50
C VAL A 104 40.78 10.79 -24.89
N ASN A 105 40.49 9.73 -25.65
CA ASN A 105 40.94 9.56 -27.03
C ASN A 105 40.33 10.60 -27.97
N GLU A 106 39.01 10.84 -27.88
CA GLU A 106 38.31 11.85 -28.68
C GLU A 106 38.83 13.28 -28.42
N LYS A 107 39.16 13.60 -27.16
CA LYS A 107 39.70 14.90 -26.76
C LYS A 107 41.22 15.05 -26.99
N ASN A 108 41.87 14.03 -27.55
CA ASN A 108 43.31 14.00 -27.82
C ASN A 108 44.17 14.39 -26.59
N LEU A 109 43.76 13.95 -25.39
CA LEU A 109 44.44 14.31 -24.14
C LEU A 109 45.79 13.59 -23.93
N GLY A 110 46.21 12.73 -24.87
CA GLY A 110 47.50 12.06 -24.85
C GLY A 110 47.68 11.03 -23.73
N LEU A 111 46.60 10.68 -23.03
CA LEU A 111 46.60 9.68 -21.95
C LEU A 111 46.44 8.28 -22.55
N ILE A 112 47.30 7.35 -22.12
CA ILE A 112 47.33 5.97 -22.58
C ILE A 112 46.84 5.01 -21.50
N GLU A 113 46.11 4.00 -21.94
CA GLU A 113 45.53 2.99 -21.06
C GLU A 113 46.64 2.11 -20.46
N THR A 114 46.68 1.99 -19.14
CA THR A 114 47.67 1.16 -18.45
C THR A 114 47.13 -0.26 -18.29
N HIS A 115 47.65 -1.19 -19.09
CA HIS A 115 47.27 -2.61 -19.03
C HIS A 115 48.04 -3.43 -17.98
N ARG A 116 49.01 -2.81 -17.30
CA ARG A 116 49.85 -3.48 -16.29
C ARG A 116 49.44 -3.03 -14.89
N PRO A 117 49.34 -3.94 -13.91
CA PRO A 117 48.96 -3.57 -12.55
C PRO A 117 49.98 -2.56 -11.96
N PRO A 118 49.52 -1.58 -11.16
CA PRO A 118 50.40 -0.61 -10.54
C PRO A 118 51.34 -1.28 -9.54
N LEU A 119 52.63 -0.94 -9.62
CA LEU A 119 53.64 -1.47 -8.71
C LEU A 119 53.52 -0.80 -7.34
N LYS A 120 53.43 -1.61 -6.29
CA LYS A 120 53.60 -1.12 -4.92
C LYS A 120 55.06 -0.73 -4.74
N ILE A 121 55.31 0.55 -4.50
CA ILE A 121 56.65 1.04 -4.16
C ILE A 121 56.91 0.59 -2.72
N GLU A 122 57.56 -0.55 -2.56
CA GLU A 122 58.20 -0.91 -1.30
C GLU A 122 59.63 -0.37 -1.29
N GLU A 123 60.14 0.00 -0.12
CA GLU A 123 61.47 0.59 0.07
C GLU A 123 62.61 -0.31 -0.48
N ASN A 124 62.31 -1.58 -0.76
CA ASN A 124 63.20 -2.53 -1.40
C ASN A 124 63.28 -2.33 -2.93
N MET A 125 64.41 -1.79 -3.38
CA MET A 125 64.76 -1.51 -4.78
C MET A 125 64.95 -2.75 -5.68
N GLN A 126 64.94 -3.97 -5.12
CA GLN A 126 65.15 -5.22 -5.88
C GLN A 126 63.97 -5.59 -6.79
N VAL A 127 62.74 -5.19 -6.43
CA VAL A 127 61.53 -5.47 -7.22
C VAL A 127 61.49 -4.66 -8.52
N VAL A 128 62.12 -3.48 -8.53
CA VAL A 128 62.20 -2.58 -9.70
C VAL A 128 63.19 -3.10 -10.76
N GLN A 129 64.26 -3.78 -10.33
CA GLN A 129 65.30 -4.28 -11.24
C GLN A 129 64.84 -5.52 -12.03
N ASN A 130 64.07 -6.42 -11.40
CA ASN A 130 63.48 -7.58 -12.08
C ASN A 130 62.47 -7.17 -13.17
N TYR A 131 61.90 -5.97 -13.07
CA TYR A 131 60.95 -5.45 -14.05
C TYR A 131 61.61 -4.98 -15.36
N LYS A 132 62.91 -4.64 -15.34
CA LYS A 132 63.66 -4.23 -16.55
C LYS A 132 64.17 -5.42 -17.37
N SER A 133 64.54 -6.52 -16.73
CA SER A 133 65.09 -7.71 -17.39
C SER A 133 64.07 -8.55 -18.16
N GLU A 134 62.78 -8.31 -17.93
CA GLU A 134 61.67 -9.02 -18.60
C GLU A 134 61.11 -8.23 -19.80
N THR A 135 61.65 -7.02 -20.04
CA THR A 135 61.20 -6.08 -21.09
C THR A 135 62.22 -5.82 -22.19
N GLU A 136 63.40 -6.44 -22.14
CA GLU A 136 64.37 -6.56 -23.25
C GLU A 136 64.36 -7.99 -23.80
#